data_AF-A0A378QQ38-F1
#
_entry.id   AF-A0A378QQ38-F1
#
_cell.length_a   1.000
_cell.length_b   1.000
_cell.length_c   1.000
_cell.angle_alpha   90.00
_cell.angle_beta   90.00
_cell.angle_gamma   90.00
#
_symmetry.space_group_name_H-M   'P 1'
#
loop_
_entity.id
_entity.type
_entity.pdbx_description
1 polymer ?
#
loop_
_entity_poly.entity_id
_entity_poly.type
_entity_poly.pdbx_seq_one_letter_code
_entity_poly.pdbx_strand_id
1 'polypeptide(L)'
;MTHNKQTMDFAQSYQYLVSLPKYASCLVLFLLGIARAVKLVEVNHNRAYFAGLVGICLAIFLVSIAYGKKWMTSYLVKQQFSLEKLNKYETLANYVRKLALLSILIYWGLYFYQFYRY
;
A
#
# COMPACT_ATOMS: atom_id res chain seq x y z
N MET A 1 0.65 -20.01 -27.37
CA MET A 1 1.67 -19.17 -26.71
C MET A 1 1.36 -17.66 -26.76
N THR A 2 0.10 -17.23 -26.85
CA THR A 2 -0.29 -15.81 -27.05
C THR A 2 -0.66 -15.05 -25.77
N HIS A 3 -0.75 -15.69 -24.61
CA HIS A 3 -1.17 -15.02 -23.37
C HIS A 3 -0.19 -13.94 -22.88
N ASN A 4 1.10 -14.01 -23.18
CA ASN A 4 2.08 -13.08 -22.59
C ASN A 4 2.08 -11.67 -23.19
N LYS A 5 1.78 -11.50 -24.49
CA LYS A 5 1.79 -10.17 -25.13
C LYS A 5 0.64 -9.27 -24.65
N GLN A 6 -0.59 -9.79 -24.62
CA GLN A 6 -1.76 -9.04 -24.11
C GLN A 6 -1.64 -8.71 -22.62
N THR A 7 -1.02 -9.58 -21.83
CA THR A 7 -0.84 -9.34 -20.40
C THR A 7 0.18 -8.24 -20.12
N MET A 8 1.20 -8.09 -20.99
CA MET A 8 2.21 -7.02 -20.88
C MET A 8 1.62 -5.64 -21.16
N ASP A 9 0.78 -5.51 -22.19
CA ASP A 9 0.07 -4.26 -22.49
C ASP A 9 -0.90 -3.86 -21.37
N PHE A 10 -1.69 -4.80 -20.85
CA PHE A 10 -2.66 -4.53 -19.78
C PHE A 10 -2.00 -4.08 -18.46
N ALA A 11 -0.90 -4.74 -18.06
CA ALA A 11 -0.20 -4.40 -16.83
C ALA A 11 0.48 -3.02 -16.88
N GLN A 12 0.88 -2.56 -18.07
CA GLN A 12 1.38 -1.19 -18.26
C GLN A 12 0.25 -0.17 -18.27
N SER A 13 -0.90 -0.47 -18.88
CA SER A 13 -2.05 0.43 -18.91
C SER A 13 -2.69 0.67 -17.54
N TYR A 14 -2.64 -0.32 -16.64
CA TYR A 14 -3.26 -0.27 -15.30
C TYR A 14 -2.25 -0.46 -14.17
N GLN A 15 -1.13 0.27 -14.28
CA GLN A 15 0.01 0.12 -13.37
C GLN A 15 -0.38 0.41 -11.91
N TYR A 16 -1.21 1.43 -11.65
CA TYR A 16 -1.58 1.83 -10.29
C TYR A 16 -2.51 0.81 -9.64
N LEU A 17 -3.47 0.27 -10.38
CA LEU A 17 -4.38 -0.76 -9.90
C LEU A 17 -3.63 -2.06 -9.58
N VAL A 18 -2.71 -2.47 -10.43
CA VAL A 18 -1.90 -3.68 -10.21
C VAL A 18 -0.95 -3.52 -9.02
N SER A 19 -0.51 -2.29 -8.73
CA SER A 19 0.34 -1.98 -7.57
C SER A 19 -0.43 -1.55 -6.33
N LEU A 20 -1.77 -1.52 -6.39
CA LEU A 20 -2.64 -1.12 -5.29
C LEU A 20 -2.35 -1.87 -3.98
N PRO A 21 -2.15 -3.21 -3.95
CA PRO A 21 -1.89 -3.92 -2.71
C PRO A 21 -0.64 -3.41 -1.98
N LYS A 22 0.42 -3.08 -2.73
CA LYS A 22 1.67 -2.52 -2.20
C LYS A 22 1.44 -1.13 -1.60
N TYR A 23 0.72 -0.25 -2.31
CA TYR A 23 0.49 1.10 -1.82
C TYR A 23 -0.49 1.16 -0.64
N ALA A 24 -1.51 0.30 -0.63
CA ALA A 24 -2.45 0.19 0.48
C ALA A 24 -1.76 -0.32 1.76
N SER A 25 -0.96 -1.39 1.66
CA SER A 25 -0.19 -1.90 2.80
C SER A 25 0.84 -0.88 3.31
N CYS A 26 1.49 -0.16 2.40
CA CYS A 26 2.38 0.94 2.74
C CYS A 26 1.64 2.06 3.51
N LEU A 27 0.50 2.52 3.00
CA LEU A 27 -0.33 3.53 3.65
C LEU A 27 -0.70 3.13 5.09
N VAL A 28 -1.16 1.89 5.29
CA VAL A 28 -1.53 1.39 6.63
C VAL A 28 -0.32 1.40 7.58
N LEU A 29 0.83 0.91 7.13
CA LEU A 29 2.07 0.90 7.93
C LEU A 29 2.47 2.30 8.40
N PHE A 30 2.47 3.28 7.49
CA PHE A 30 2.88 4.64 7.82
C PHE A 30 1.84 5.37 8.68
N LEU A 31 0.54 5.12 8.48
CA LEU A 31 -0.50 5.65 9.36
C LEU A 31 -0.38 5.10 10.80
N LEU A 32 -0.06 3.82 10.97
CA LEU A 32 0.22 3.26 12.30
C LEU A 32 1.46 3.91 12.94
N GLY A 33 2.50 4.15 12.15
CA GLY A 33 3.69 4.89 12.58
C GLY A 33 3.36 6.31 13.04
N ILE A 34 2.56 7.04 12.27
CA ILE A 34 2.09 8.39 12.61
C ILE A 34 1.26 8.35 13.90
N ALA A 35 0.28 7.45 13.99
CA ALA A 35 -0.60 7.32 15.16
C ALA A 35 0.20 7.11 16.46
N ARG A 36 1.28 6.31 16.40
CA ARG A 36 2.22 6.17 17.50
C ARG A 36 3.02 7.46 17.76
N ALA A 37 3.57 8.08 16.72
CA ALA A 37 4.40 9.28 16.85
C ALA A 37 3.64 10.44 17.51
N VAL A 38 2.35 10.59 17.22
CA VAL A 38 1.50 11.64 17.81
C VAL A 38 0.80 11.20 19.11
N LYS A 39 1.10 10.02 19.65
CA LYS A 39 0.48 9.45 20.85
C LYS A 39 -1.05 9.30 20.77
N LEU A 40 -1.61 9.17 19.56
CA LEU A 40 -3.04 8.85 19.35
C LEU A 40 -3.38 7.44 19.86
N VAL A 41 -2.40 6.53 19.85
CA VAL A 41 -2.50 5.20 20.43
C VAL A 41 -1.57 5.15 21.64
N GLU A 42 -2.12 5.06 22.84
CA GLU A 42 -1.34 4.88 24.07
C GLU A 42 -0.74 3.46 24.09
N VAL A 43 0.48 3.32 23.57
CA VAL A 43 1.22 2.03 23.54
C VAL A 43 1.73 1.64 24.94
N ASN A 44 1.44 2.42 25.98
CA ASN A 44 1.98 2.27 27.33
C ASN A 44 1.60 0.96 28.03
N HIS A 45 0.62 0.20 27.54
CA HIS A 45 0.22 -1.07 28.16
C HIS A 45 0.56 -2.33 27.39
N ASN A 46 1.04 -2.26 26.14
CA ASN A 46 1.50 -3.48 25.47
C ASN A 46 2.40 -3.21 24.24
N ARG A 47 3.69 -2.90 24.48
CA ARG A 47 4.69 -2.76 23.40
C ARG A 47 4.75 -3.99 22.50
N ALA A 48 4.51 -5.18 23.06
CA ALA A 48 4.47 -6.44 22.32
C ALA A 48 3.28 -6.50 21.34
N TYR A 49 2.09 -6.02 21.75
CA TYR A 49 0.93 -5.93 20.87
C TYR A 49 1.16 -4.98 19.69
N PHE A 50 1.74 -3.79 19.93
CA PHE A 50 2.07 -2.85 18.86
C PHE A 50 3.14 -3.41 17.93
N ALA A 51 4.19 -4.05 18.46
CA ALA A 51 5.21 -4.71 17.66
C ALA A 51 4.61 -5.86 16.82
N GLY A 52 3.67 -6.63 17.39
CA GLY A 52 2.92 -7.67 16.68
C GLY A 52 2.09 -7.11 15.52
N LEU A 53 1.35 -6.02 15.75
CA LEU A 53 0.60 -5.32 14.69
C LEU A 53 1.50 -4.83 13.56
N VAL A 54 2.61 -4.17 13.89
CA VAL A 54 3.59 -3.73 12.89
C VAL A 54 4.19 -4.93 12.14
N GLY A 55 4.51 -6.01 12.85
CA GLY A 55 5.03 -7.24 12.25
C GLY A 55 4.04 -7.87 11.25
N ILE A 56 2.76 -7.92 11.59
CA ILE A 56 1.69 -8.41 10.70
C ILE A 56 1.57 -7.50 9.48
N CYS A 57 1.51 -6.18 9.66
CA CYS A 57 1.43 -5.24 8.55
C CYS A 57 2.67 -5.32 7.63
N LEU A 58 3.85 -5.55 8.21
CA LEU A 58 5.09 -5.74 7.46
C LEU A 58 5.06 -7.05 6.66
N ALA A 59 4.60 -8.15 7.26
CA ALA A 59 4.42 -9.41 6.55
C ALA A 59 3.44 -9.27 5.37
N ILE A 60 2.31 -8.60 5.58
CA ILE A 60 1.33 -8.29 4.52
C ILE A 60 1.96 -7.44 3.41
N PHE A 61 2.78 -6.44 3.77
CA PHE A 61 3.50 -5.61 2.81
C PHE A 61 4.49 -6.41 1.98
N LEU A 62 5.29 -7.28 2.62
CA LEU A 62 6.24 -8.16 1.93
C LEU A 62 5.54 -9.13 0.98
N VAL A 63 4.45 -9.76 1.43
CA VAL A 63 3.62 -10.63 0.57
C VAL A 63 3.02 -9.83 -0.59
N SER A 64 2.57 -8.60 -0.34
CA SER A 64 2.02 -7.71 -1.37
C SER A 64 3.07 -7.30 -2.41
N ILE A 65 4.32 -7.09 -2.00
CA ILE A 65 5.43 -6.84 -2.93
C ILE A 65 5.77 -8.10 -3.74
N ALA A 66 5.92 -9.24 -3.07
CA ALA A 66 6.36 -10.48 -3.70
C ALA A 66 5.31 -11.04 -4.68
N TYR A 67 4.04 -10.98 -4.32
CA TYR A 67 2.96 -11.68 -5.03
C TYR A 67 1.83 -10.77 -5.50
N GLY A 68 1.70 -9.55 -4.99
CA GLY A 68 0.55 -8.68 -5.24
C GLY A 68 0.35 -8.36 -6.73
N LYS A 69 1.45 -8.14 -7.48
CA LYS A 69 1.39 -7.91 -8.93
C LYS A 69 0.76 -9.11 -9.66
N LYS A 70 1.28 -10.31 -9.42
CA LYS A 70 0.82 -11.55 -10.08
C LYS A 70 -0.64 -11.84 -9.72
N TRP A 71 -1.00 -11.67 -8.45
CA TRP A 71 -2.34 -11.92 -7.95
C TRP A 71 -3.35 -10.94 -8.56
N MET A 72 -3.04 -9.64 -8.58
CA MET A 72 -3.93 -8.66 -9.17
C MET A 72 -4.08 -8.79 -10.68
N THR A 73 -2.99 -9.03 -11.41
CA THR A 73 -3.09 -9.27 -12.85
C THR A 73 -3.98 -10.48 -13.14
N SER A 74 -3.81 -11.59 -12.41
CA SER A 74 -4.66 -12.77 -12.59
C SER A 74 -6.12 -12.51 -12.23
N TYR A 75 -6.38 -11.74 -11.16
CA TYR A 75 -7.73 -11.35 -10.77
C TYR A 75 -8.43 -10.49 -11.83
N LEU A 76 -7.73 -9.47 -12.35
CA LEU A 76 -8.27 -8.55 -13.36
C LEU A 76 -8.59 -9.27 -14.67
N VAL A 77 -7.73 -10.19 -15.10
CA VAL A 77 -7.96 -11.02 -16.30
C VAL A 77 -9.20 -11.91 -16.14
N LYS A 78 -9.42 -12.47 -14.95
CA LYS A 78 -10.57 -13.34 -14.68
C LYS A 78 -11.92 -12.60 -14.64
N GLN A 79 -11.92 -11.37 -14.15
CA GLN A 79 -13.16 -10.61 -13.90
C GLN A 79 -13.72 -9.89 -15.14
N GLN A 80 -12.99 -9.86 -16.27
CA GLN A 80 -13.43 -9.23 -17.53
C GLN A 80 -14.12 -7.87 -17.35
N PHE A 81 -13.50 -6.98 -16.56
CA PHE A 81 -14.09 -5.67 -16.26
C PHE A 81 -14.29 -4.84 -17.54
N SER A 82 -15.37 -4.04 -17.57
CA SER A 82 -15.52 -3.01 -18.59
C SER A 82 -14.41 -1.96 -18.45
N LEU A 83 -14.01 -1.38 -19.58
CA LEU A 83 -12.91 -0.41 -19.66
C LEU A 83 -13.15 0.81 -18.76
N GLU A 84 -14.41 1.24 -18.66
CA GLU A 84 -14.84 2.34 -17.80
C GLU A 84 -14.66 2.02 -16.30
N LYS A 85 -15.04 0.81 -15.87
CA LYS A 85 -14.83 0.36 -14.49
C LYS A 85 -13.35 0.26 -14.15
N LEU A 86 -12.54 -0.26 -15.07
CA LEU A 86 -11.08 -0.33 -14.91
C LEU A 86 -10.45 1.05 -14.73
N ASN A 87 -10.81 2.02 -15.57
CA ASN A 87 -10.32 3.40 -15.44
C ASN A 87 -10.72 4.05 -14.11
N LYS A 88 -11.94 3.78 -13.62
CA LYS A 88 -12.38 4.26 -12.30
C LYS A 88 -11.53 3.67 -11.17
N TYR A 89 -11.25 2.36 -11.22
CA TYR A 89 -10.41 1.71 -10.21
C TYR A 89 -8.94 2.13 -10.29
N GLU A 90 -8.40 2.36 -11.49
CA GLU A 90 -7.06 2.91 -11.68
C GLU A 90 -6.93 4.31 -11.07
N THR A 91 -7.95 5.14 -11.27
CA THR A 91 -8.01 6.49 -10.68
C THR A 91 -8.02 6.42 -9.16
N LEU A 92 -8.86 5.55 -8.58
CA LEU A 92 -8.88 5.29 -7.13
C LEU A 92 -7.50 4.80 -6.63
N ALA A 93 -6.88 3.88 -7.35
CA ALA A 93 -5.57 3.35 -6.97
C ALA A 93 -4.47 4.42 -7.01
N ASN A 94 -4.53 5.35 -7.96
CA ASN A 94 -3.64 6.49 -8.00
C ASN A 94 -3.86 7.43 -6.80
N TYR A 95 -5.10 7.62 -6.32
CA TYR A 95 -5.36 8.35 -5.07
C TYR A 95 -4.75 7.65 -3.86
N VAL A 96 -4.92 6.33 -3.73
CA VAL A 96 -4.31 5.55 -2.64
C VAL A 96 -2.78 5.68 -2.66
N ARG A 97 -2.16 5.64 -3.85
CA ARG A 97 -0.72 5.89 -3.99
C ARG A 97 -0.32 7.28 -3.48
N LYS A 98 -1.05 8.33 -3.85
CA LYS A 98 -0.77 9.70 -3.40
C LYS A 98 -0.90 9.82 -1.88
N LEU A 99 -1.94 9.21 -1.30
CA LEU A 99 -2.12 9.15 0.16
C LEU A 99 -0.98 8.39 0.84
N ALA A 100 -0.52 7.26 0.27
CA ALA A 100 0.62 6.51 0.79
C ALA A 100 1.88 7.38 0.81
N LEU A 101 2.18 8.09 -0.29
CA LEU A 101 3.31 9.02 -0.35
C LEU A 101 3.19 10.16 0.67
N LEU A 102 2.00 10.74 0.82
CA LEU A 102 1.75 11.78 1.82
C LEU A 102 1.99 11.24 3.25
N SER A 103 1.50 10.05 3.56
CA SER A 103 1.70 9.42 4.87
C SER A 103 3.18 9.14 5.16
N ILE A 104 3.96 8.75 4.14
CA ILE A 104 5.41 8.61 4.26
C ILE A 104 6.03 9.96 4.64
N LEU A 105 5.73 11.02 3.89
CA LEU A 105 6.27 12.36 4.15
C LEU A 105 5.92 12.87 5.54
N ILE A 106 4.67 12.70 5.99
CA ILE A 106 4.25 13.09 7.33
C ILE A 106 5.01 12.30 8.40
N TYR A 107 5.12 10.98 8.24
CA TYR A 107 5.86 10.14 9.18
C TYR A 107 7.32 10.56 9.31
N TRP A 108 8.01 10.77 8.19
CA TRP A 108 9.39 11.27 8.20
C TRP A 108 9.47 12.66 8.82
N GLY A 109 8.56 13.58 8.48
CA GLY A 109 8.52 14.91 9.08
C GLY A 109 8.37 14.87 10.60
N LEU A 110 7.48 14.01 11.11
CA LEU A 110 7.32 13.78 12.55
C LEU A 110 8.57 13.17 13.18
N TYR A 111 9.19 12.20 12.51
CA TYR A 111 10.42 11.58 12.98
C TYR A 111 11.58 12.58 13.06
N PHE A 112 11.78 13.40 12.02
CA PHE A 112 12.76 14.49 12.02
C PHE A 112 12.46 15.50 13.13
N TYR A 113 11.21 15.96 13.26
CA TYR A 113 10.83 16.88 14.33
C TYR A 113 11.13 16.32 15.73
N GLN A 114 10.83 15.04 15.97
CA GLN A 114 11.17 14.38 17.23
C GLN A 114 12.67 14.26 17.42
N PHE A 115 13.42 13.87 16.39
CA PHE A 115 14.87 13.73 16.45
C PHE A 115 15.59 15.04 16.76
N TYR A 116 15.18 16.16 16.16
CA TYR A 116 15.78 17.49 16.41
C TYR A 116 15.33 18.15 17.73
N ARG A 117 14.27 17.64 18.35
CA ARG A 117 13.79 18.12 19.65
C ARG A 117 14.53 17.48 20.83
N TYR A 118 15.25 16.38 20.59
CA TYR A 118 16.13 15.70 21.54
C TYR A 118 17.60 16.00 21.23
#